data_AF-R4KSE6-F1
#
_entry.id   AF-R4KSE6-F1
#
_cell.length_a   1.000
_cell.length_b   1.000
_cell.length_c   1.000
_cell.angle_alpha   90.00
_cell.angle_beta   90.00
_cell.angle_gamma   90.00
#
_symmetry.space_group_name_H-M   'P 1'
#
loop_
_entity.id
_entity.type
_entity.pdbx_description
1 polymer ?
#
loop_
_entity_poly.entity_id
_entity_poly.type
_entity_poly.pdbx_seq_one_letter_code
_entity_poly.pdbx_strand_id
1 'polypeptide(L)' 'MNIEEIISMTANVGFPVVLCFILLRYVLQTMAEKLDQLNDSLNKLNETIKEMNVKLENKSYNLIIADFI' A
#
# COMPACT_ATOMS: atom_id res chain seq x y z
N MET A 1 6.73 8.85 49.02
CA MET A 1 6.85 9.10 47.58
C MET A 1 6.30 10.50 47.34
N ASN A 2 7.18 11.45 46.99
CA ASN A 2 6.83 12.87 46.92
C ASN A 2 6.13 13.17 45.58
N ILE A 3 5.12 14.03 45.56
CA ILE A 3 4.27 14.22 44.37
C ILE A 3 5.07 14.81 43.19
N GLU A 4 6.07 15.62 43.48
CA GLU A 4 7.00 16.20 42.51
C GLU A 4 7.86 15.13 41.79
N GLU A 5 8.18 14.04 42.48
CA GLU A 5 8.99 12.94 41.95
C GLU A 5 8.18 12.07 40.96
N ILE A 6 6.88 11.87 41.25
CA ILE A 6 5.91 11.20 40.37
C ILE A 6 5.64 12.05 39.11
N ILE A 7 5.50 13.37 39.27
CA ILE A 7 5.30 14.32 38.17
C ILE A 7 6.55 14.39 37.29
N SER A 8 7.74 14.43 37.89
CA SER A 8 9.04 14.39 37.19
C SER A 8 9.19 13.13 36.33
N MET A 9 8.93 11.95 36.90
CA MET A 9 9.00 10.70 36.14
C MET A 9 7.97 10.66 35.01
N THR A 10 6.73 11.10 35.27
CA THR A 10 5.64 11.12 34.29
C THR A 10 5.89 12.13 33.16
N ALA A 11 6.45 13.30 33.45
CA ALA A 11 6.81 14.30 32.45
C ALA A 11 7.99 13.83 31.58
N ASN A 12 8.98 13.17 32.18
CA ASN A 12 10.18 12.72 31.49
C ASN A 12 9.94 11.46 30.63
N VAL A 13 8.97 10.60 30.97
CA VAL A 13 8.59 9.43 30.14
C VAL A 13 7.34 9.68 29.28
N GLY A 14 6.42 10.54 29.72
CA GLY A 14 5.17 10.81 29.02
C GLY A 14 5.36 11.57 27.71
N PHE A 15 6.25 12.56 27.68
CA PHE A 15 6.53 13.32 26.46
C PHE A 15 7.17 12.45 25.36
N PRO A 16 8.22 11.65 25.63
CA PRO A 16 8.75 10.71 24.64
C PRO A 16 7.74 9.66 24.18
N VAL A 17 6.90 9.13 25.08
CA VAL A 17 5.89 8.14 24.72
C VAL A 17 4.82 8.73 23.80
N VAL A 18 4.31 9.92 24.10
CA VAL A 18 3.34 10.61 23.23
C VAL A 18 3.95 10.89 21.86
N LEU A 19 5.19 11.36 21.81
CA LEU A 19 5.91 11.59 20.55
C LEU A 19 6.06 10.29 19.76
N CYS A 20 6.44 9.19 20.40
CA CYS A 20 6.50 7.87 19.78
C CYS A 20 5.13 7.45 19.23
N PHE A 21 4.03 7.65 19.97
CA PHE A 21 2.69 7.34 19.48
C PHE A 21 2.30 8.18 18.25
N ILE A 22 2.64 9.46 18.23
CA ILE A 22 2.40 10.35 17.08
C ILE A 22 3.20 9.86 15.86
N LEU A 23 4.49 9.57 16.06
CA LEU A 23 5.36 9.07 14.99
C LEU A 23 4.89 7.70 14.47
N LEU A 24 4.51 6.79 15.37
CA LEU A 24 3.95 5.49 15.00
C LEU A 24 2.65 5.66 14.21
N ARG A 25 1.76 6.54 14.65
CA ARG A 25 0.53 6.85 13.91
C ARG A 25 0.84 7.36 12.50
N TYR A 26 1.79 8.29 12.38
CA TYR A 26 2.20 8.84 11.10
C TYR A 26 2.80 7.77 10.17
N VAL A 27 3.66 6.90 10.71
CA VAL A 27 4.26 5.78 9.96
C VAL A 27 3.19 4.79 9.52
N LEU A 28 2.27 4.41 10.41
CA LEU A 28 1.18 3.49 10.07
C LEU A 28 0.25 4.08 9.01
N GLN A 29 -0.06 5.37 9.09
CA GLN A 29 -0.86 6.05 8.06
C GLN A 29 -0.13 6.05 6.72
N THR A 30 1.16 6.42 6.71
CA THR A 30 1.98 6.41 5.49
C THR A 30 2.05 5.01 4.89
N MET A 31 2.22 3.98 5.73
CA MET A 31 2.26 2.58 5.29
C MET A 31 0.93 2.15 4.68
N ALA A 32 -0.20 2.53 5.27
CA ALA A 32 -1.52 2.25 4.72
C ALA A 32 -1.66 2.86 3.32
N GLU A 33 -1.34 4.15 3.16
CA GLU A 33 -1.38 4.83 1.85
C GLU A 33 -0.46 4.17 0.81
N LYS A 34 0.72 3.71 1.22
CA LYS A 34 1.68 3.03 0.32
C LYS A 34 1.22 1.63 -0.06
N LEU A 35 0.60 0.89 0.86
CA LEU A 35 0.03 -0.42 0.58
C LEU A 35 -1.18 -0.32 -0.36
N ASP A 36 -2.02 0.70 -0.20
CA ASP A 36 -3.14 0.95 -1.10
C ASP A 36 -2.64 1.29 -2.51
N GLN A 37 -1.64 2.18 -2.64
CA GLN A 37 -0.99 2.49 -3.93
C GLN A 37 -0.38 1.25 -4.60
N LEU A 38 0.23 0.37 -3.80
CA LEU A 38 0.81 -0.88 -4.30
C LEU A 38 -0.29 -1.82 -4.80
N ASN A 39 -1.38 -1.99 -4.05
CA ASN A 39 -2.51 -2.80 -4.44
C ASN A 39 -3.12 -2.32 -5.78
N ASP A 40 -3.33 -1.01 -5.92
CA ASP A 40 -3.84 -0.43 -7.17
C ASP A 40 -2.89 -0.67 -8.35
N SER A 41 -1.59 -0.57 -8.12
CA SER A 41 -0.57 -0.81 -9.14
C SER A 41 -0.57 -2.27 -9.59
N LEU A 42 -0.71 -3.21 -8.65
CA LEU A 42 -0.82 -4.64 -8.95
C LEU A 42 -2.10 -4.98 -9.70
N ASN A 43 -3.22 -4.37 -9.34
CA ASN A 43 -4.49 -4.55 -10.05
C ASN A 43 -4.38 -4.08 -11.50
N LYS A 44 -3.83 -2.88 -11.73
CA LYS A 44 -3.59 -2.35 -13.08
C LYS A 44 -2.65 -3.24 -13.89
N LEU A 45 -1.59 -3.77 -13.26
CA LEU A 45 -0.69 -4.70 -13.92
C LEU A 45 -1.42 -5.99 -14.34
N ASN A 46 -2.24 -6.55 -13.45
CA ASN A 46 -3.05 -7.74 -13.74
C ASN A 46 -4.05 -7.50 -14.87
N GLU A 47 -4.72 -6.35 -14.88
CA GLU A 47 -5.63 -5.94 -15.97
C GLU A 47 -4.87 -5.83 -17.30
N THR A 48 -3.71 -5.18 -17.30
CA THR A 48 -2.87 -5.06 -18.49
C THR A 48 -2.46 -6.44 -19.04
N ILE A 49 -2.08 -7.37 -18.17
CA ILE A 49 -1.76 -8.75 -18.56
C ILE A 49 -2.96 -9.46 -19.19
N LYS A 50 -4.15 -9.32 -18.59
CA LYS A 50 -5.39 -9.89 -19.14
C LYS A 50 -5.73 -9.31 -20.51
N GLU A 51 -5.64 -7.99 -20.67
CA GLU A 51 -5.88 -7.33 -21.95
C GLU A 51 -4.90 -7.79 -23.04
N MET A 52 -3.62 -7.98 -22.70
CA MET A 52 -2.64 -8.52 -23.63
C MET A 52 -2.99 -9.93 -24.07
N ASN A 53 -3.41 -10.81 -23.16
CA ASN A 53 -3.84 -12.16 -23.49
C ASN A 53 -5.06 -12.16 -24.43
N VAL A 54 -6.08 -11.35 -24.13
CA VAL A 54 -7.27 -11.22 -25.00
C VAL A 54 -6.89 -10.69 -26.39
N LYS A 55 -5.96 -9.73 -26.48
CA LYS A 55 -5.47 -9.22 -27.78
C LYS A 55 -4.74 -10.30 -28.58
N LEU A 56 -3.96 -11.15 -27.91
CA LEU A 56 -3.24 -12.26 -28.56
C LEU A 56 -4.22 -13.33 -29.09
N GLU A 57 -5.23 -13.69 -28.30
CA GLU A 57 -6.28 -14.62 -28.74
C GLU A 57 -7.01 -14.09 -29.97
N ASN A 58 -7.47 -12.83 -29.93
CA ASN A 58 -8.14 -12.19 -31.08
C ASN A 58 -7.24 -12.11 -32.32
N LYS A 59 -5.94 -11.87 -32.16
CA LYS A 59 -4.99 -11.88 -33.27
C LYS A 59 -4.87 -13.28 -33.88
N SER A 60 -4.86 -14.33 -33.07
CA SER A 60 -4.82 -15.72 -33.55
C SER A 60 -6.06 -16.07 -34.36
N TYR A 61 -7.26 -15.65 -33.93
CA TYR A 61 -8.49 -15.87 -34.69
C TYR A 61 -8.49 -15.15 -36.05
N ASN A 62 -8.04 -13.90 -36.09
CA ASN A 62 -7.97 -13.13 -37.33
C ASN A 62 -6.98 -13.74 -38.35
N LEU A 63 -5.86 -14.31 -37.88
CA LEU A 63 -4.91 -15.04 -38.73
C LEU A 63 -5.55 -16.30 -39.33
N ILE A 64 -6.27 -17.10 -38.53
CA ILE A 64 -6.94 -18.31 -39.00
C ILE A 64 -7.98 -17.99 -40.09
N ILE A 65 -8.74 -16.89 -39.93
CA ILE A 65 -9.73 -16.47 -40.94
C ILE A 65 -9.02 -16.02 -42.22
N ALA A 66 -7.91 -15.28 -42.12
CA ALA A 66 -7.13 -14.83 -43.27
C ALA A 66 -6.52 -15.99 -44.07
N ASP A 67 -6.16 -17.09 -43.43
CA ASP A 67 -5.65 -18.30 -44.11
C ASP A 67 -6.76 -19.11 -44.81
N PHE A 68 -8.05 -18.84 -44.54
CA PHE A 68 -9.20 -19.57 -45.10
C PHE A 68 -9.88 -18.86 -46.28
N ILE A 69 -9.59 -17.58 -46.52
CA ILE A 69 -10.12 -16.76 -47.63
C ILE A 69 -9.12 -16.72 -48.77
#